data_AF-A0A1V9ZVK4-F1
#
_entry.id   AF-A0A1V9ZVK4-F1
#
_cell.length_a   1.000
_cell.length_b   1.000
_cell.length_c   1.000
_cell.angle_alpha   90.00
_cell.angle_beta   90.00
_cell.angle_gamma   90.00
#
_symmetry.space_group_name_H-M   'P 1'
#
loop_
_entity.id
_entity.type
_entity.pdbx_description
1 polymer ?
#
loop_
_entity_poly.entity_id
_entity_poly.type
_entity_poly.pdbx_seq_one_letter_code
_entity_poly.pdbx_strand_id
1 'polypeptide(L)'
;MDLNCLEDVPETINSSLSSAIGDSYEMLGHLMQREISTAPNPFYLLNQADGITEASRSHICSWICEVAQEFEFSNLTTAFAINYLDRYLTHYSTTQHRLQLVALVAILIASKFQENDGISMEEAKEIASNVFTVGDIKRMERDMLGALEWKLHAVVPIMYIERILDDLDQTHHLSAVCDEIVSLHQATYNQLQFSSSIVAISILRIAYDLHGLCSSLLSEYLSKMNLSLNTNECQEQLQLILPSHLTKKKKRERSPSPSSVDEDITTITTPHMTEIKRQKSC
;
A
#
# COMPACT_ATOMS: atom_id res chain seq x y z
N MET A 1 25.18 -44.96 -17.65
CA MET A 1 24.33 -45.35 -16.52
C MET A 1 24.92 -44.69 -15.30
N ASP A 2 24.08 -43.81 -14.75
CA ASP A 2 24.07 -43.21 -13.41
C ASP A 2 25.22 -42.29 -12.98
N LEU A 3 25.09 -41.04 -13.45
CA LEU A 3 25.45 -39.83 -12.72
C LEU A 3 24.48 -39.67 -11.53
N ASN A 4 24.98 -39.76 -10.31
CA ASN A 4 24.36 -39.15 -9.13
C ASN A 4 25.43 -38.35 -8.40
N CYS A 5 25.62 -37.10 -8.84
CA CYS A 5 26.24 -36.08 -8.02
C CYS A 5 25.13 -35.50 -7.12
N LEU A 6 24.97 -36.08 -5.94
CA LEU A 6 24.36 -35.35 -4.83
C LEU A 6 25.39 -34.29 -4.44
N GLU A 7 25.16 -33.05 -4.88
CA GLU A 7 25.85 -31.91 -4.30
C GLU A 7 25.32 -31.74 -2.87
N ASP A 8 26.19 -31.98 -1.89
CA ASP A 8 25.97 -31.66 -0.49
C ASP A 8 25.72 -30.15 -0.37
N VAL A 9 24.49 -29.76 -0.04
CA VAL A 9 24.19 -28.39 0.37
C VAL A 9 24.85 -28.16 1.75
N PRO A 10 25.74 -27.16 1.91
CA PRO A 10 26.48 -26.99 3.16
C PRO A 10 25.56 -26.68 4.34
N GLU A 11 25.72 -27.41 5.45
CA GLU A 11 24.96 -27.28 6.71
C GLU A 11 25.00 -25.86 7.32
N THR A 12 25.91 -25.00 6.87
CA THR A 12 26.04 -23.59 7.26
C THR A 12 24.95 -22.68 6.70
N ILE A 13 24.21 -23.10 5.66
CA ILE A 13 23.07 -22.35 5.10
C ILE A 13 21.81 -22.55 5.97
N ASN A 14 21.67 -23.72 6.61
CA ASN A 14 20.50 -24.06 7.42
C ASN A 14 20.42 -23.26 8.72
N SER A 15 21.54 -22.87 9.34
CA SER A 15 21.51 -22.08 10.59
C SER A 15 21.06 -20.64 10.36
N SER A 16 21.54 -20.02 9.28
CA SER A 16 21.20 -18.63 8.92
C SER A 16 19.78 -18.51 8.40
N LEU A 17 19.30 -19.51 7.66
CA LEU A 17 17.90 -19.60 7.23
C LEU A 17 16.98 -19.89 8.42
N SER A 18 17.39 -20.76 9.36
CA SER A 18 16.61 -21.04 10.58
C SER A 18 16.53 -19.83 11.51
N SER A 19 17.59 -19.02 11.63
CA SER A 19 17.53 -17.78 12.41
C SER A 19 16.69 -16.72 11.72
N ALA A 20 16.82 -16.55 10.40
CA ALA A 20 16.00 -15.61 9.63
C ALA A 20 14.50 -15.95 9.69
N ILE A 21 14.15 -17.24 9.61
CA ILE A 21 12.78 -17.73 9.79
C ILE A 21 12.27 -17.47 11.21
N GLY A 22 13.12 -17.62 12.24
CA GLY A 22 12.80 -17.28 13.62
C GLY A 22 12.47 -15.80 13.78
N ASP A 23 13.30 -14.92 13.21
CA ASP A 23 13.11 -13.47 13.23
C ASP A 23 11.81 -13.08 12.52
N SER A 24 11.50 -13.70 11.37
CA SER A 24 10.23 -13.49 10.65
C SER A 24 9.02 -13.91 11.47
N TYR A 25 9.10 -15.07 12.12
CA TYR A 25 8.01 -15.59 12.91
C TYR A 25 7.64 -14.65 14.05
N GLU A 26 8.63 -14.15 14.79
CA GLU A 26 8.41 -13.17 15.86
C GLU A 26 7.88 -11.85 15.32
N MET A 27 8.47 -11.33 14.23
CA MET A 27 8.02 -10.08 13.59
C MET A 27 6.56 -10.16 13.14
N LEU A 28 6.20 -11.20 12.37
CA LEU A 28 4.83 -11.40 11.88
C LEU A 28 3.84 -11.59 13.04
N GLY A 29 4.25 -12.31 14.09
CA GLY A 29 3.47 -12.45 15.33
C GLY A 29 3.20 -11.10 16.00
N HIS A 30 4.19 -10.20 16.06
CA HIS A 30 4.01 -8.86 16.59
C HIS A 30 3.08 -8.00 15.74
N LEU A 31 3.14 -8.12 14.40
CA LEU A 31 2.19 -7.44 13.51
C LEU A 31 0.76 -7.91 13.79
N MET A 32 0.54 -9.23 13.89
CA MET A 32 -0.80 -9.79 14.14
C MET A 32 -1.38 -9.32 15.48
N GLN A 33 -0.55 -9.28 16.53
CA GLN A 33 -0.99 -8.84 17.85
C GLN A 33 -1.43 -7.37 17.86
N ARG A 34 -0.81 -6.52 17.04
CA ARG A 34 -1.05 -5.07 17.00
C ARG A 34 -2.11 -4.67 16.00
N GLU A 35 -2.40 -5.53 15.03
CA GLU A 35 -3.31 -5.28 13.91
C GLU A 35 -4.64 -4.65 14.33
N ILE A 36 -5.31 -5.25 15.32
CA ILE A 36 -6.62 -4.79 15.80
C ILE A 36 -6.54 -3.39 16.42
N SER A 37 -5.43 -3.06 17.10
CA SER A 37 -5.27 -1.79 17.82
C SER A 37 -5.11 -0.58 16.90
N THR A 38 -4.80 -0.82 15.62
CA THR A 38 -4.55 0.20 14.60
C THR A 38 -5.46 0.04 13.38
N ALA A 39 -6.49 -0.80 13.47
CA ALA A 39 -7.49 -0.93 12.42
C ALA A 39 -8.49 0.24 12.48
N PRO A 40 -8.83 0.87 11.34
CA PRO A 40 -9.93 1.82 11.30
C PRO A 40 -11.28 1.12 11.50
N ASN A 41 -12.32 1.86 11.88
CA ASN A 41 -13.66 1.30 11.95
C ASN A 41 -14.22 1.13 10.51
N PRO A 42 -14.52 -0.08 10.02
CA PRO A 42 -14.98 -0.28 8.65
C PRO A 42 -16.37 0.32 8.35
N PHE A 43 -17.07 0.84 9.37
CA PHE A 43 -18.37 1.47 9.24
C PHE A 43 -18.34 2.97 9.54
N TYR A 44 -17.16 3.60 9.60
CA TYR A 44 -17.05 5.00 10.01
C TYR A 44 -17.85 5.97 9.11
N LEU A 45 -18.03 5.65 7.82
CA LEU A 45 -18.81 6.50 6.91
C LEU A 45 -20.29 6.61 7.32
N LEU A 46 -20.83 5.65 8.06
CA LEU A 46 -22.20 5.74 8.60
C LEU A 46 -22.35 6.88 9.61
N ASN A 47 -21.24 7.32 10.21
CA ASN A 47 -21.18 8.37 11.21
C ASN A 47 -20.71 9.73 10.65
N GLN A 48 -20.49 9.83 9.34
CA GLN A 48 -20.05 11.07 8.69
C GLN A 48 -21.23 11.99 8.37
N ALA A 49 -21.73 12.68 9.39
CA ALA A 49 -22.89 13.58 9.29
C ALA A 49 -22.70 14.75 8.31
N ASP A 50 -21.46 15.13 7.99
CA ASP A 50 -21.11 16.28 7.17
C ASP A 50 -20.92 15.95 5.66
N GLY A 51 -21.41 14.78 5.21
CA GLY A 51 -21.53 14.47 3.78
C GLY A 51 -20.29 13.86 3.14
N ILE A 52 -19.43 13.21 3.92
CA ILE A 52 -18.36 12.35 3.37
C ILE A 52 -18.96 11.03 2.92
N THR A 53 -18.65 10.66 1.68
CA THR A 53 -19.13 9.42 1.04
C THR A 53 -17.95 8.52 0.68
N GLU A 54 -18.22 7.29 0.25
CA GLU A 54 -17.21 6.39 -0.31
C GLU A 54 -16.50 7.03 -1.51
N ALA A 55 -17.22 7.76 -2.37
CA ALA A 55 -16.63 8.48 -3.49
C ALA A 55 -15.70 9.62 -3.03
N SER A 56 -16.08 10.35 -1.99
CA SER A 56 -15.22 11.39 -1.37
C SER A 56 -13.92 10.77 -0.82
N ARG A 57 -14.03 9.61 -0.16
CA ARG A 57 -12.86 8.86 0.35
C ARG A 57 -11.97 8.38 -0.79
N SER A 58 -12.53 7.73 -1.81
CA SER A 58 -11.76 7.22 -2.94
C SER A 58 -10.99 8.33 -3.64
N HIS A 59 -11.64 9.49 -3.87
CA HIS A 59 -10.99 10.65 -4.47
C HIS A 59 -9.83 11.19 -3.62
N ILE A 60 -10.02 11.32 -2.30
CA ILE A 60 -8.94 11.84 -1.44
C ILE A 60 -7.81 10.82 -1.25
N CYS A 61 -8.09 9.51 -1.26
CA CYS A 61 -7.04 8.48 -1.26
C CYS A 61 -6.22 8.51 -2.56
N SER A 62 -6.85 8.72 -3.73
CA SER A 62 -6.13 8.94 -4.99
C SER A 62 -5.18 10.14 -4.88
N TRP A 63 -5.68 11.25 -4.33
CA TRP A 63 -4.87 12.44 -4.12
C TRP A 63 -3.69 12.19 -3.15
N ILE A 64 -3.89 11.39 -2.09
CA ILE A 64 -2.78 10.96 -1.21
C ILE A 64 -1.72 10.19 -2.00
N CYS A 65 -2.12 9.25 -2.85
CA CYS A 65 -1.19 8.48 -3.68
C CYS A 65 -0.44 9.38 -4.68
N GLU A 66 -1.11 10.35 -5.31
CA GLU A 66 -0.50 11.31 -6.24
C GLU A 66 0.58 12.16 -5.54
N VAL A 67 0.27 12.71 -4.36
CA VAL A 67 1.25 13.47 -3.56
C VAL A 67 2.41 12.59 -3.13
N ALA A 68 2.15 11.37 -2.65
CA ALA A 68 3.22 10.45 -2.24
C ALA A 68 4.14 10.10 -3.43
N GLN A 69 3.59 9.92 -4.63
CA GLN A 69 4.35 9.66 -5.84
C GLN A 69 5.20 10.86 -6.26
N GLU A 70 4.67 12.09 -6.18
CA GLU A 70 5.42 13.32 -6.49
C GLU A 70 6.64 13.50 -5.57
N PHE A 71 6.49 13.15 -4.29
CA PHE A 71 7.56 13.21 -3.31
C PHE A 71 8.48 11.98 -3.31
N GLU A 72 8.15 10.94 -4.09
CA GLU A 72 8.85 9.66 -4.14
C GLU A 72 8.88 8.94 -2.78
N PHE A 73 7.80 9.08 -1.99
CA PHE A 73 7.67 8.38 -0.73
C PHE A 73 7.44 6.88 -0.91
N SER A 74 7.84 6.12 0.10
CA SER A 74 7.62 4.68 0.13
C SER A 74 6.12 4.34 0.17
N ASN A 75 5.76 3.18 -0.38
CA ASN A 75 4.39 2.65 -0.31
C ASN A 75 3.91 2.49 1.15
N LEU A 76 4.84 2.24 2.08
CA LEU A 76 4.55 2.19 3.51
C LEU A 76 4.10 3.55 4.06
N THR A 77 4.73 4.64 3.64
CA THR A 77 4.31 6.02 4.00
C THR A 77 2.90 6.32 3.50
N THR A 78 2.59 5.96 2.25
CA THR A 78 1.23 6.11 1.69
C THR A 78 0.21 5.31 2.49
N ALA A 79 0.54 4.06 2.82
CA ALA A 79 -0.32 3.17 3.60
C ALA A 79 -0.59 3.74 5.00
N PHE A 80 0.42 4.32 5.66
CA PHE A 80 0.25 5.00 6.94
C PHE A 80 -0.64 6.23 6.81
N ALA A 81 -0.44 7.07 5.80
CA ALA A 81 -1.27 8.26 5.59
C ALA A 81 -2.76 7.87 5.42
N ILE A 82 -3.07 6.84 4.63
CA ILE A 82 -4.46 6.37 4.45
C ILE A 82 -5.01 5.78 5.77
N ASN A 83 -4.22 4.99 6.51
CA ASN A 83 -4.63 4.49 7.81
C ASN A 83 -4.94 5.61 8.81
N TYR A 84 -4.12 6.67 8.83
CA TYR A 84 -4.32 7.82 9.70
C TYR A 84 -5.58 8.60 9.34
N LEU A 85 -5.83 8.80 8.04
CA LEU A 85 -7.06 9.39 7.52
C LEU A 85 -8.30 8.62 8.02
N ASP A 86 -8.35 7.31 7.79
CA ASP A 86 -9.52 6.50 8.14
C ASP A 86 -9.76 6.42 9.66
N ARG A 87 -8.68 6.31 10.45
CA ARG A 87 -8.77 6.31 11.92
C ARG A 87 -9.18 7.68 12.47
N TYR A 88 -8.75 8.78 11.85
CA TYR A 88 -9.25 10.10 12.21
C TYR A 88 -10.76 10.21 11.92
N LEU A 89 -11.19 9.79 10.72
CA LEU A 89 -12.60 9.81 10.31
C LEU A 89 -13.47 8.81 11.10
N THR A 90 -12.88 7.85 11.79
CA THR A 90 -13.57 6.99 12.76
C THR A 90 -14.13 7.78 13.95
N HIS A 91 -13.44 8.84 14.37
CA HIS A 91 -13.79 9.60 15.56
C HIS A 91 -14.38 10.99 15.25
N TYR A 92 -14.08 11.54 14.08
CA TYR A 92 -14.44 12.91 13.72
C TYR A 92 -15.16 12.95 12.37
N SER A 93 -16.28 13.69 12.33
CA SER A 93 -16.93 14.08 11.08
C SER A 93 -16.21 15.30 10.49
N THR A 94 -16.14 15.37 9.16
CA THR A 94 -15.55 16.51 8.45
C THR A 94 -16.35 16.87 7.22
N THR A 95 -16.29 18.13 6.79
CA THR A 95 -16.87 18.54 5.51
C THR A 95 -15.97 18.15 4.34
N GLN A 96 -16.53 18.05 3.14
CA GLN A 96 -15.76 17.83 1.91
C GLN A 96 -14.64 18.87 1.72
N HIS A 97 -14.91 20.13 2.05
CA HIS A 97 -13.92 21.21 1.97
C HIS A 97 -12.72 20.99 2.92
N ARG A 98 -12.94 20.38 4.09
CA ARG A 98 -11.87 20.15 5.08
C ARG A 98 -11.19 18.80 4.93
N LEU A 99 -11.73 17.89 4.13
CA LEU A 99 -11.17 16.55 3.92
C LEU A 99 -9.74 16.60 3.37
N GLN A 100 -9.42 17.57 2.49
CA GLN A 100 -8.06 17.77 2.00
C GLN A 100 -7.07 18.17 3.10
N LEU A 101 -7.49 18.99 4.08
CA LEU A 101 -6.63 19.33 5.22
C LEU A 101 -6.34 18.10 6.09
N VAL A 102 -7.34 17.24 6.30
CA VAL A 102 -7.15 15.97 7.04
C VAL A 102 -6.14 15.10 6.29
N ALA A 103 -6.32 14.89 4.98
CA ALA A 103 -5.42 14.08 4.17
C ALA A 103 -4.00 14.66 4.10
N LEU A 104 -3.86 15.97 3.91
CA LEU A 104 -2.56 16.66 3.90
C LEU A 104 -1.80 16.40 5.21
N VAL A 105 -2.48 16.53 6.34
CA VAL A 105 -1.87 16.28 7.66
C VAL A 105 -1.55 14.80 7.86
N ALA A 106 -2.36 13.88 7.34
CA ALA A 106 -2.05 12.46 7.37
C ALA A 106 -0.73 12.15 6.64
N ILE A 107 -0.52 12.72 5.44
CA ILE A 107 0.73 12.60 4.68
C ILE A 107 1.90 13.26 5.43
N LEU A 108 1.67 14.46 6.00
CA LEU A 108 2.69 15.17 6.77
C LEU A 108 3.17 14.36 7.97
N ILE A 109 2.26 13.74 8.72
CA ILE A 109 2.61 12.89 9.87
C ILE A 109 3.31 11.61 9.39
N ALA A 110 2.78 10.95 8.37
CA ALA A 110 3.36 9.70 7.84
C ALA A 110 4.78 9.92 7.32
N SER A 111 5.01 10.98 6.54
CA SER A 111 6.34 11.31 6.01
C SER A 111 7.34 11.67 7.12
N LYS A 112 6.93 12.43 8.15
CA LYS A 112 7.78 12.69 9.33
C LYS A 112 8.12 11.43 10.12
N PHE A 113 7.23 10.44 10.10
CA PHE A 113 7.39 9.21 10.86
C PHE A 113 8.27 8.20 10.14
N GLN A 114 8.13 8.08 8.82
CA GLN A 114 8.68 6.97 8.04
C GLN A 114 9.83 7.38 7.09
N GLU A 115 9.87 8.63 6.63
CA GLU A 115 10.84 9.09 5.64
C GLU A 115 12.03 9.81 6.30
N ASN A 116 13.19 9.76 5.66
CA ASN A 116 14.36 10.52 6.10
C ASN A 116 14.14 12.04 5.92
N ASP A 117 13.51 12.42 4.81
CA ASP A 117 13.16 13.79 4.45
C ASP A 117 11.64 13.88 4.29
N GLY A 118 10.94 14.21 5.39
CA GLY A 118 9.51 14.45 5.36
C GLY A 118 9.11 15.81 4.78
N ILE A 119 7.81 16.00 4.55
CA ILE A 119 7.26 17.28 4.02
C ILE A 119 7.49 18.42 5.04
N SER A 120 8.02 19.54 4.56
CA SER A 120 8.14 20.79 5.32
C SER A 120 6.80 21.55 5.43
N MET A 121 6.70 22.51 6.36
CA MET A 121 5.48 23.30 6.49
C MET A 121 5.21 24.17 5.26
N GLU A 122 6.26 24.65 4.61
CA GLU A 122 6.21 25.43 3.38
C GLU A 122 5.70 24.58 2.22
N GLU A 123 6.26 23.39 2.00
CA GLU A 123 5.78 22.43 0.99
C GLU A 123 4.34 22.01 1.25
N ALA A 124 3.96 21.74 2.51
CA ALA A 124 2.57 21.39 2.86
C ALA A 124 1.57 22.49 2.45
N LYS A 125 1.94 23.76 2.59
CA LYS A 125 1.11 24.87 2.12
C LYS A 125 1.02 24.91 0.60
N GLU A 126 2.12 24.65 -0.10
CA GLU A 126 2.16 24.64 -1.57
C GLU A 126 1.31 23.51 -2.15
N ILE A 127 1.42 22.30 -1.60
CA ILE A 127 0.59 21.13 -1.95
C ILE A 127 -0.91 21.48 -1.83
N ALA A 128 -1.28 22.19 -0.76
CA ALA A 128 -2.66 22.64 -0.54
C ALA A 128 -2.99 23.98 -1.22
N SER A 129 -2.22 24.42 -2.21
CA SER A 129 -2.43 25.67 -2.96
C SER A 129 -2.65 26.91 -2.07
N ASN A 130 -1.99 26.95 -0.91
CA ASN A 130 -2.12 27.97 0.13
C ASN A 130 -3.55 28.20 0.66
N VAL A 131 -4.45 27.22 0.49
CA VAL A 131 -5.83 27.29 1.01
C VAL A 131 -5.84 27.27 2.55
N PHE A 132 -4.88 26.59 3.17
CA PHE A 132 -4.78 26.45 4.63
C PHE A 132 -3.61 27.25 5.20
N THR A 133 -3.81 27.85 6.35
CA THR A 133 -2.73 28.53 7.08
C THR A 133 -1.88 27.53 7.86
N VAL A 134 -0.65 27.92 8.24
CA VAL A 134 0.19 27.11 9.16
C VAL A 134 -0.55 26.81 10.47
N GLY A 135 -1.39 27.74 10.94
CA GLY A 135 -2.20 27.56 12.14
C GLY A 135 -3.25 26.45 11.98
N ASP A 136 -3.86 26.34 10.80
CA ASP A 136 -4.83 25.29 10.47
C ASP A 136 -4.14 23.92 10.40
N ILE A 137 -3.01 23.84 9.70
CA ILE A 137 -2.22 22.61 9.54
C ILE A 137 -1.74 22.11 10.91
N LYS A 138 -1.13 22.98 11.73
CA LYS A 138 -0.66 22.61 13.08
C LYS A 138 -1.80 22.21 14.02
N ARG A 139 -2.99 22.80 13.86
CA ARG A 139 -4.16 22.43 14.66
C ARG A 139 -4.64 21.03 14.28
N MET A 140 -4.84 20.79 12.99
CA MET A 140 -5.23 19.48 12.48
C MET A 140 -4.20 18.40 12.82
N GLU A 141 -2.89 18.72 12.78
CA GLU A 141 -1.83 17.80 13.20
C GLU A 141 -1.99 17.36 14.66
N ARG A 142 -2.25 18.29 15.58
CA ARG A 142 -2.51 17.95 16.99
C ARG A 142 -3.79 17.14 17.15
N ASP A 143 -4.87 17.52 16.46
CA ASP A 143 -6.15 16.84 16.55
C ASP A 143 -6.02 15.39 16.02
N MET A 144 -5.29 15.20 14.93
CA MET A 144 -5.02 13.88 14.36
C MET A 144 -4.15 13.02 15.28
N LEU A 145 -3.03 13.54 15.81
CA LEU A 145 -2.20 12.81 16.77
C LEU A 145 -2.98 12.40 18.01
N GLY A 146 -3.90 13.25 18.48
CA GLY A 146 -4.84 12.95 19.55
C GLY A 146 -5.79 11.81 19.20
N ALA A 147 -6.43 11.88 18.02
CA ALA A 147 -7.33 10.83 17.52
C ALA A 147 -6.65 9.47 17.36
N LEU A 148 -5.37 9.48 16.95
CA LEU A 148 -4.58 8.27 16.76
C LEU A 148 -3.99 7.74 18.08
N GLU A 149 -4.16 8.44 19.19
CA GLU A 149 -3.51 8.16 20.48
C GLU A 149 -1.98 7.96 20.33
N TRP A 150 -1.36 8.70 19.41
CA TRP A 150 0.06 8.55 19.04
C TRP A 150 0.48 7.14 18.55
N LYS A 151 -0.47 6.26 18.25
CA LYS A 151 -0.20 4.92 17.68
C LYS A 151 0.06 5.04 16.18
N LEU A 152 1.20 5.63 15.82
CA LEU A 152 1.58 5.95 14.43
C LEU A 152 2.09 4.74 13.64
N HIS A 153 2.74 3.78 14.31
CA HIS A 153 3.22 2.57 13.63
C HIS A 153 2.04 1.60 13.41
N ALA A 154 1.13 1.95 12.50
CA ALA A 154 -0.04 1.14 12.16
C ALA A 154 0.39 -0.18 11.51
N VAL A 155 -0.44 -1.22 11.62
CA VAL A 155 -0.20 -2.48 10.90
C VAL A 155 -0.94 -2.42 9.57
N VAL A 156 -0.21 -2.37 8.46
CA VAL A 156 -0.75 -2.26 7.11
C VAL A 156 -0.35 -3.47 6.25
N PRO A 157 -1.14 -3.84 5.22
CA PRO A 157 -0.92 -5.07 4.46
C PRO A 157 0.50 -5.21 3.88
N ILE A 158 1.08 -4.09 3.42
CA ILE A 158 2.39 -4.10 2.76
C ILE A 158 3.52 -4.61 3.67
N MET A 159 3.43 -4.41 4.99
CA MET A 159 4.43 -4.92 5.94
C MET A 159 4.52 -6.45 5.95
N TYR A 160 3.37 -7.13 5.83
CA TYR A 160 3.34 -8.59 5.71
C TYR A 160 3.84 -9.01 4.33
N ILE A 161 3.40 -8.32 3.27
CA ILE A 161 3.79 -8.65 1.89
C ILE A 161 5.31 -8.56 1.73
N GLU A 162 5.92 -7.43 2.10
CA GLU A 162 7.37 -7.22 2.00
C GLU A 162 8.14 -8.31 2.75
N ARG A 163 7.73 -8.63 3.99
CA ARG A 163 8.41 -9.67 4.77
C ARG A 163 8.28 -11.07 4.15
N ILE A 164 7.09 -11.42 3.66
CA ILE A 164 6.85 -12.74 3.07
C ILE A 164 7.57 -12.87 1.72
N LEU A 165 7.59 -11.81 0.90
CA LEU A 165 8.31 -11.80 -0.37
C LEU A 165 9.82 -11.90 -0.18
N ASP A 166 10.36 -11.23 0.84
CA ASP A 166 11.78 -11.30 1.21
C ASP A 166 12.18 -12.73 1.63
N ASP A 167 11.42 -13.33 2.54
CA ASP A 167 11.69 -14.70 3.00
C ASP A 167 11.57 -15.77 1.90
N LEU A 168 10.74 -15.52 0.89
CA LEU A 168 10.52 -16.42 -0.24
C LEU A 168 11.38 -16.10 -1.48
N ASP A 169 12.23 -15.08 -1.39
CA ASP A 169 13.03 -14.56 -2.51
C ASP A 169 12.17 -14.26 -3.77
N GLN A 170 10.98 -13.69 -3.55
CA GLN A 170 10.02 -13.34 -4.61
C GLN A 170 9.87 -11.83 -4.82
N THR A 171 10.58 -10.99 -4.07
CA THR A 171 10.49 -9.52 -4.16
C THR A 171 10.66 -9.02 -5.58
N HIS A 172 11.69 -9.47 -6.29
CA HIS A 172 11.95 -9.07 -7.68
C HIS A 172 10.84 -9.49 -8.67
N HIS A 173 10.07 -10.52 -8.35
CA HIS A 173 9.04 -11.07 -9.24
C HIS A 173 7.66 -10.44 -8.98
N LEU A 174 7.34 -10.18 -7.71
CA LEU A 174 5.97 -9.89 -7.29
C LEU A 174 5.76 -8.51 -6.68
N SER A 175 6.81 -7.77 -6.26
CA SER A 175 6.62 -6.49 -5.56
C SER A 175 5.73 -5.53 -6.35
N ALA A 176 6.03 -5.30 -7.65
CA ALA A 176 5.28 -4.35 -8.46
C ALA A 176 3.78 -4.69 -8.57
N VAL A 177 3.42 -5.96 -8.78
CA VAL A 177 2.01 -6.36 -8.85
C VAL A 177 1.35 -6.30 -7.47
N CYS A 178 2.06 -6.66 -6.40
CA CYS A 178 1.54 -6.52 -5.05
C CYS A 178 1.30 -5.06 -4.68
N ASP A 179 2.23 -4.15 -5.00
CA ASP A 179 2.12 -2.71 -4.76
C ASP A 179 0.91 -2.11 -5.47
N GLU A 180 0.69 -2.50 -6.73
CA GLU A 180 -0.49 -2.07 -7.49
C GLU A 180 -1.80 -2.52 -6.83
N ILE A 181 -1.88 -3.80 -6.43
CA ILE A 181 -3.09 -4.34 -5.78
C ILE A 181 -3.28 -3.70 -4.38
N VAL A 182 -2.20 -3.44 -3.65
CA VAL A 182 -2.25 -2.73 -2.36
C VAL A 182 -2.82 -1.32 -2.54
N SER A 183 -2.40 -0.58 -3.56
CA SER A 183 -2.92 0.75 -3.87
C SER A 183 -4.43 0.74 -4.13
N LEU A 184 -4.90 -0.23 -4.94
CA LEU A 184 -6.33 -0.44 -5.21
C LEU A 184 -7.12 -0.81 -3.95
N HIS A 185 -6.57 -1.69 -3.13
CA HIS A 185 -7.16 -2.10 -1.86
C HIS A 185 -7.36 -0.89 -0.92
N GLN A 186 -6.31 -0.09 -0.71
CA GLN A 186 -6.35 1.04 0.22
C GLN A 186 -7.32 2.15 -0.23
N ALA A 187 -7.50 2.35 -1.54
CA ALA A 187 -8.45 3.31 -2.09
C ALA A 187 -9.92 2.85 -2.01
N THR A 188 -10.18 1.56 -1.80
CA THR A 188 -11.54 0.98 -1.81
C THR A 188 -12.11 0.88 -0.40
N TYR A 189 -13.25 1.52 -0.11
CA TYR A 189 -13.79 1.60 1.25
C TYR A 189 -14.25 0.24 1.81
N ASN A 190 -14.97 -0.55 1.00
CA ASN A 190 -15.46 -1.87 1.42
C ASN A 190 -14.34 -2.83 1.82
N GLN A 191 -13.10 -2.58 1.40
CA GLN A 191 -11.95 -3.39 1.76
C GLN A 191 -11.50 -3.22 3.23
N LEU A 192 -11.91 -2.13 3.90
CA LEU A 192 -11.55 -1.87 5.30
C LEU A 192 -12.08 -2.92 6.28
N GLN A 193 -13.06 -3.74 5.87
CA GLN A 193 -13.61 -4.81 6.71
C GLN A 193 -12.63 -5.97 6.95
N PHE A 194 -11.58 -6.09 6.13
CA PHE A 194 -10.60 -7.15 6.23
C PHE A 194 -9.37 -6.69 7.01
N SER A 195 -8.81 -7.59 7.82
CA SER A 195 -7.55 -7.34 8.51
C SER A 195 -6.37 -7.31 7.53
N SER A 196 -5.37 -6.47 7.79
CA SER A 196 -4.13 -6.34 7.00
C SER A 196 -3.45 -7.67 6.67
N SER A 197 -3.46 -8.65 7.57
CA SER A 197 -2.95 -10.01 7.42
C SER A 197 -3.75 -10.81 6.40
N ILE A 198 -5.08 -10.78 6.47
CA ILE A 198 -5.97 -11.43 5.48
C ILE A 198 -5.76 -10.79 4.11
N VAL A 199 -5.69 -9.45 4.05
CA VAL A 199 -5.47 -8.70 2.82
C VAL A 199 -4.13 -9.08 2.20
N ALA A 200 -3.04 -9.03 2.97
CA ALA A 200 -1.70 -9.36 2.50
C ALA A 200 -1.63 -10.76 1.87
N ILE A 201 -2.18 -11.77 2.55
CA ILE A 201 -2.20 -13.15 2.05
C ILE A 201 -3.09 -13.25 0.79
N SER A 202 -4.21 -12.53 0.74
CA SER A 202 -5.08 -12.49 -0.44
C SER A 202 -4.36 -11.90 -1.65
N ILE A 203 -3.64 -10.78 -1.45
CA ILE A 203 -2.84 -10.14 -2.49
C ILE A 203 -1.72 -11.05 -2.96
N LEU A 204 -0.99 -11.69 -2.06
CA LEU A 204 0.07 -12.65 -2.41
C LEU A 204 -0.48 -13.82 -3.22
N ARG A 205 -1.61 -14.41 -2.82
CA ARG A 205 -2.24 -15.51 -3.58
C ARG A 205 -2.64 -15.08 -4.99
N ILE A 206 -3.28 -13.91 -5.11
CA ILE A 206 -3.63 -13.34 -6.41
C ILE A 206 -2.37 -13.10 -7.25
N ALA A 207 -1.32 -12.51 -6.68
CA ALA A 207 -0.07 -12.25 -7.39
C ALA A 207 0.61 -13.54 -7.89
N TYR A 208 0.64 -14.59 -7.06
CA TYR A 208 1.12 -15.92 -7.45
C TYR A 208 0.32 -16.50 -8.62
N ASP A 209 -1.01 -16.42 -8.56
CA ASP A 209 -1.89 -16.92 -9.61
C ASP A 209 -1.71 -16.15 -10.93
N LEU A 210 -1.58 -14.82 -10.86
CA LEU A 210 -1.34 -13.97 -12.02
C LEU A 210 0.00 -14.26 -12.70
N HIS A 211 1.05 -14.58 -11.92
CA HIS A 211 2.38 -14.89 -12.42
C HIS A 211 2.60 -16.39 -12.71
N GLY A 212 1.60 -17.25 -12.43
CA GLY A 212 1.69 -18.70 -12.66
C GLY A 212 2.70 -19.39 -11.76
N LEU A 213 2.95 -18.84 -10.57
CA LEU A 213 3.87 -19.41 -9.58
C LEU A 213 3.21 -20.56 -8.80
N CYS A 214 4.04 -21.42 -8.21
CA CYS A 214 3.55 -22.57 -7.46
C CYS A 214 3.00 -22.15 -6.10
N SER A 215 1.69 -22.36 -5.88
CA SER A 215 1.02 -22.00 -4.62
C SER A 215 1.40 -22.87 -3.42
N SER A 216 2.04 -24.03 -3.63
CA SER A 216 2.46 -24.92 -2.54
C SER A 216 3.54 -24.29 -1.68
N LEU A 217 4.51 -23.57 -2.28
CA LEU A 217 5.59 -22.90 -1.55
C LEU A 217 5.02 -21.84 -0.59
N LEU A 218 4.15 -20.96 -1.10
CA LEU A 218 3.47 -19.96 -0.30
C LEU A 218 2.62 -20.62 0.80
N SER A 219 1.89 -21.68 0.47
CA SER A 219 1.05 -22.39 1.44
C SER A 219 1.85 -23.04 2.56
N GLU A 220 3.01 -23.65 2.25
CA GLU A 220 3.91 -24.24 3.24
C GLU A 220 4.49 -23.17 4.16
N TYR A 221 4.94 -22.05 3.61
CA TYR A 221 5.43 -20.92 4.39
C TYR A 221 4.36 -20.36 5.33
N LEU A 222 3.15 -20.11 4.83
CA LEU A 222 2.04 -19.61 5.65
C LEU A 222 1.65 -20.59 6.75
N SER A 223 1.75 -21.90 6.49
CA SER A 223 1.55 -22.92 7.53
C SER A 223 2.63 -22.86 8.61
N LYS A 224 3.91 -22.70 8.23
CA LYS A 224 5.02 -22.59 9.19
C LYS A 224 4.93 -21.33 10.05
N MET A 225 4.45 -20.23 9.47
CA MET A 225 4.29 -18.94 10.16
C MET A 225 2.98 -18.80 10.95
N ASN A 226 2.15 -19.86 11.05
CA ASN A 226 0.82 -19.80 11.67
C ASN A 226 -0.13 -18.74 11.02
N LEU A 227 0.03 -18.50 9.73
CA LEU A 227 -0.73 -17.55 8.90
C LEU A 227 -1.70 -18.24 7.94
N SER A 228 -2.21 -19.43 8.29
CA SER A 228 -3.20 -20.16 7.48
C SER A 228 -4.61 -19.56 7.66
N LEU A 229 -4.81 -18.34 7.19
CA LEU A 229 -6.05 -17.58 7.33
C LEU A 229 -7.04 -17.88 6.18
N ASN A 230 -8.34 -17.75 6.46
CA ASN A 230 -9.36 -17.81 5.41
C ASN A 230 -9.38 -16.48 4.64
N THR A 231 -9.01 -16.54 3.36
CA THR A 231 -8.87 -15.38 2.49
C THR A 231 -9.87 -15.36 1.34
N ASN A 232 -10.85 -16.26 1.31
CA ASN A 232 -11.71 -16.45 0.13
C ASN A 232 -12.52 -15.19 -0.21
N GLU A 233 -13.21 -14.62 0.78
CA GLU A 233 -14.05 -13.43 0.57
C GLU A 233 -13.22 -12.21 0.15
N CYS A 234 -12.06 -11.99 0.79
CA CYS A 234 -11.16 -10.90 0.44
C CYS A 234 -10.61 -11.05 -0.98
N GLN A 235 -10.20 -12.26 -1.39
CA GLN A 235 -9.76 -12.55 -2.74
C GLN A 235 -10.85 -12.29 -3.78
N GLU A 236 -12.08 -12.76 -3.54
CA GLU A 236 -13.22 -12.52 -4.43
C GLU A 236 -13.47 -11.03 -4.60
N GLN A 237 -13.48 -10.24 -3.52
CA GLN A 237 -13.68 -8.80 -3.62
C GLN A 237 -12.51 -8.07 -4.30
N LEU A 238 -11.26 -8.46 -4.02
CA LEU A 238 -10.08 -7.89 -4.69
C LEU A 238 -10.12 -8.17 -6.20
N GLN A 239 -10.48 -9.39 -6.61
CA GLN A 239 -10.59 -9.75 -8.03
C GLN A 239 -11.62 -8.91 -8.80
N LEU A 240 -12.68 -8.43 -8.14
CA LEU A 240 -13.68 -7.56 -8.76
C LEU A 240 -13.14 -6.16 -9.08
N ILE A 241 -12.12 -5.69 -8.34
CA ILE A 241 -11.54 -4.36 -8.51
C ILE A 241 -10.20 -4.38 -9.27
N LEU A 242 -9.69 -5.56 -9.64
CA LEU A 242 -8.44 -5.65 -10.42
C LEU A 242 -8.58 -5.02 -11.80
N PRO A 243 -7.58 -4.22 -12.25
CA PRO A 243 -7.60 -3.61 -13.55
C PRO A 243 -7.48 -4.66 -14.66
N SER A 244 -8.07 -4.36 -15.81
CA SER A 244 -8.19 -5.32 -16.91
C SER A 244 -6.86 -5.82 -17.48
N HIS A 245 -5.77 -5.07 -17.30
CA HIS A 245 -4.46 -5.47 -17.79
C HIS A 245 -3.80 -6.55 -16.90
N LEU A 246 -4.15 -6.62 -15.61
CA LEU A 246 -3.74 -7.71 -14.73
C LEU A 246 -4.56 -8.98 -14.98
N THR A 247 -5.83 -8.85 -15.38
CA THR A 247 -6.73 -10.01 -15.56
C THR A 247 -6.71 -10.61 -16.97
N LYS A 248 -6.31 -9.85 -17.99
CA LYS A 248 -6.16 -10.38 -19.36
C LYS A 248 -4.89 -11.21 -19.47
N LYS A 249 -5.04 -12.54 -19.45
CA LYS A 249 -3.99 -13.47 -19.93
C LYS A 249 -3.50 -12.99 -21.30
N LYS A 250 -2.20 -12.66 -21.42
CA LYS A 250 -1.55 -12.42 -22.72
C LYS A 250 -1.91 -13.59 -23.65
N LYS A 251 -2.85 -13.39 -24.58
CA LYS A 251 -2.91 -14.20 -25.79
C LYS A 251 -1.54 -14.03 -26.42
N ARG A 252 -0.77 -15.10 -26.58
CA ARG A 252 0.44 -15.10 -27.42
C ARG A 252 0.05 -14.51 -28.77
N GLU A 253 0.40 -13.26 -29.01
CA GLU A 253 0.27 -12.63 -30.31
C GLU A 253 1.25 -13.35 -31.24
N ARG A 254 0.70 -14.07 -32.23
CA ARG A 254 1.48 -14.45 -33.40
C ARG A 254 1.77 -13.14 -34.13
N SER A 255 3.04 -12.77 -34.19
CA SER A 255 3.54 -11.61 -34.91
C SER A 255 3.04 -11.60 -36.37
N PRO A 256 2.41 -10.52 -36.85
CA PRO A 256 2.37 -10.23 -38.27
C PRO A 256 3.65 -9.49 -38.69
N SER A 257 4.21 -9.91 -39.81
CA SER A 257 5.32 -9.25 -40.53
C SER A 257 4.93 -7.84 -41.04
N PRO A 258 5.90 -6.96 -41.35
CA PRO A 258 5.70 -5.52 -41.32
C PRO A 258 5.15 -4.96 -42.64
N SER A 259 4.28 -3.96 -42.55
CA SER A 259 4.00 -3.04 -43.66
C SER A 259 3.76 -1.62 -43.13
N SER A 260 4.73 -0.75 -43.43
CA SER A 260 4.65 0.68 -43.83
C SER A 260 3.68 1.66 -43.16
N VAL A 261 4.28 2.69 -42.53
CA VAL A 261 4.05 4.17 -42.59
C VAL A 261 2.60 4.65 -42.85
N ASP A 262 1.98 5.53 -42.05
CA ASP A 262 2.33 6.97 -41.91
C ASP A 262 1.75 7.65 -40.64
N GLU A 263 2.32 8.81 -40.38
CA GLU A 263 2.13 9.81 -39.31
C GLU A 263 0.69 10.35 -39.17
N ASP A 264 0.28 10.75 -37.95
CA ASP A 264 0.01 12.17 -37.66
C ASP A 264 -0.28 12.45 -36.18
N ILE A 265 0.29 13.55 -35.71
CA ILE A 265 0.25 14.12 -34.36
C ILE A 265 -0.96 15.07 -34.25
N THR A 266 -1.76 14.97 -33.19
CA THR A 266 -2.45 16.15 -32.65
C THR A 266 -2.62 16.09 -31.14
N THR A 267 -2.15 17.17 -30.53
CA THR A 267 -1.96 17.47 -29.12
C THR A 267 -3.27 17.87 -28.43
N ILE A 268 -3.55 17.37 -27.22
CA ILE A 268 -4.45 18.02 -26.25
C ILE A 268 -3.76 18.08 -24.91
N THR A 269 -3.53 19.31 -24.46
CA THR A 269 -2.79 19.72 -23.27
C THR A 269 -3.68 19.62 -22.01
N THR A 270 -3.21 18.90 -21.00
CA THR A 270 -3.70 18.99 -19.60
C THR A 270 -2.69 19.77 -18.75
N PRO A 271 -3.13 20.52 -17.71
CA PRO A 271 -2.27 21.41 -16.95
C PRO A 271 -1.29 20.61 -16.08
N HIS A 272 -0.01 20.93 -16.24
CA HIS A 272 1.13 20.32 -15.59
C HIS A 272 1.36 20.98 -14.21
N MET A 273 1.31 20.21 -13.12
CA MET A 273 1.90 20.62 -11.84
C MET A 273 3.41 20.81 -12.07
N THR A 274 3.90 22.04 -11.88
CA THR A 274 5.30 22.39 -12.19
C THR A 274 6.15 22.33 -10.92
N GLU A 275 7.14 21.44 -10.95
CA GLU A 275 8.45 21.50 -10.29
C GLU A 275 8.55 22.04 -8.85
N ILE A 276 8.24 21.19 -7.87
CA ILE A 276 8.82 21.26 -6.51
C ILE A 276 9.97 20.26 -6.43
N LYS A 277 11.15 20.58 -6.99
CA LYS A 277 12.43 19.95 -6.64
C LYS A 277 13.59 20.71 -7.30
N ARG A 278 13.95 21.86 -6.72
CA ARG A 278 15.31 22.43 -6.83
C ARG A 278 15.72 22.98 -5.48
N GLN A 279 16.35 22.14 -4.65
CA GLN A 279 17.48 22.46 -3.75
C GLN A 279 17.65 21.36 -2.68
N LYS A 280 18.14 20.18 -3.06
CA LYS A 280 18.92 19.31 -2.17
C LYS A 280 19.92 18.49 -2.98
N SER A 281 20.93 19.16 -3.51
CA SER A 281 22.22 18.53 -3.83
C SER A 281 23.30 19.60 -3.71
N CYS A 282 23.84 19.71 -2.50
CA CYS A 282 25.16 20.25 -2.22
C CYS A 282 25.71 19.48 -1.02
#